data_AF-S7Q2Q4-F1
#
_entry.id   AF-S7Q2Q4-F1
#
_cell.length_a   1.000
_cell.length_b   1.000
_cell.length_c   1.000
_cell.angle_alpha   90.00
_cell.angle_beta   90.00
_cell.angle_gamma   90.00
#
_symmetry.space_group_name_H-M   'P 1'
#
loop_
_entity.id
_entity.type
_entity.pdbx_description
1 polymer ?
#
loop_
_entity_poly.entity_id
_entity_poly.type
_entity_poly.pdbx_seq_one_letter_code
_entity_poly.pdbx_strand_id
1 'polypeptide(L)'
;MALSAPSPGPSASPAPSTPATDLTKVDSSSRPLRIRTIRFGEYDIQTWYDAPFPEEYANISDGRLWICEFCLKYMRSRFQAVRHATKCKARHPPGDEIYRDGSVSIFEVDGRRNKIYCQNLCLLSKMFLDHKSLFYDVEPFLFYVITEVDDVGARFVGYFSKEKHSPKDYNVSCIMTLPVRQRRGWGNLLIDFSYLLSKKERRVGSPEKPLSSLGALSYRNYWTLAIMQYLRTAPDNPRLEGMRSCLLLRNPILNPAQISVRPRL
;
A
#
# COMPACT_ATOMS: atom_id res chain seq x y z
N MET A 1 39.31 -23.79 -45.02
CA MET A 1 38.57 -22.56 -44.68
C MET A 1 37.16 -22.96 -44.32
N ALA A 2 36.80 -22.95 -43.03
CA ALA A 2 35.47 -23.28 -42.54
C ALA A 2 34.84 -22.03 -41.93
N LEU A 3 33.67 -21.63 -42.42
CA LEU A 3 32.92 -20.45 -41.99
C LEU A 3 32.08 -20.80 -40.75
N SER A 4 32.27 -20.05 -39.67
CA SER A 4 31.50 -20.15 -38.42
C SER A 4 30.19 -19.34 -38.50
N ALA A 5 29.07 -19.97 -38.17
CA ALA A 5 27.75 -19.35 -38.08
C ALA A 5 27.61 -18.47 -36.80
N PRO A 6 26.76 -17.41 -36.82
CA PRO A 6 26.60 -16.51 -35.68
C PRO A 6 25.62 -17.06 -34.63
N SER A 7 25.97 -16.86 -33.36
CA SER A 7 25.17 -17.20 -32.17
C SER A 7 23.97 -16.26 -31.97
N PRO A 8 22.80 -16.76 -31.52
CA PRO A 8 21.62 -15.92 -31.31
C PRO A 8 21.77 -15.07 -30.02
N GLY A 9 21.43 -13.79 -30.13
CA GLY A 9 21.41 -12.85 -29.00
C GLY A 9 20.28 -13.12 -27.99
N PRO A 10 20.34 -12.52 -26.79
CA PRO A 10 19.39 -12.82 -25.73
C PRO A 10 18.01 -12.23 -26.03
N SER A 11 17.00 -13.10 -26.01
CA SER A 11 15.58 -12.77 -26.10
C SER A 11 15.15 -11.91 -24.89
N ALA A 12 14.76 -10.67 -25.13
CA ALA A 12 14.19 -9.80 -24.09
C ALA A 12 12.75 -10.21 -23.79
N SER A 13 12.53 -10.87 -22.64
CA SER A 13 11.18 -11.10 -22.13
C SER A 13 10.50 -9.78 -21.74
N PRO A 14 9.20 -9.59 -22.02
CA PRO A 14 8.47 -8.39 -21.60
C PRO A 14 8.34 -8.33 -20.07
N ALA A 15 8.38 -7.11 -19.51
CA ALA A 15 8.24 -6.89 -18.08
C ALA A 15 6.81 -7.23 -17.59
N PRO A 16 6.65 -7.74 -16.34
CA PRO A 16 5.33 -8.07 -15.79
C PRO A 16 4.44 -6.82 -15.66
N SER A 17 3.31 -6.82 -16.38
CA SER A 17 2.30 -5.76 -16.41
C SER A 17 1.09 -6.09 -15.52
N THR A 18 0.34 -5.06 -15.12
CA THR A 18 -0.87 -5.18 -14.28
C THR A 18 -1.92 -6.11 -14.93
N PRO A 19 -2.58 -7.01 -14.18
CA PRO A 19 -3.79 -7.68 -14.68
C PRO A 19 -4.84 -6.63 -15.01
N ALA A 20 -5.42 -6.67 -16.20
CA ALA A 20 -6.49 -5.76 -16.58
C ALA A 20 -7.66 -5.92 -15.58
N THR A 21 -7.95 -4.87 -14.82
CA THR A 21 -9.23 -4.75 -14.13
C THR A 21 -10.25 -4.37 -15.20
N ASP A 22 -11.26 -5.21 -15.42
CA ASP A 22 -12.41 -4.90 -16.27
C ASP A 22 -13.17 -3.72 -15.65
N LEU A 23 -12.72 -2.51 -15.96
CA LEU A 23 -13.33 -1.24 -15.58
C LEU A 23 -14.18 -0.77 -16.76
N THR A 24 -15.19 -1.54 -17.14
CA THR A 24 -16.18 -1.20 -18.19
C THR A 24 -17.21 -0.13 -17.78
N LYS A 25 -16.84 0.75 -16.85
CA LYS A 25 -17.54 2.02 -16.57
C LYS A 25 -16.55 3.13 -16.26
N VAL A 26 -15.76 3.51 -17.26
CA VAL A 26 -15.12 4.84 -17.28
C VAL A 26 -16.13 5.79 -17.91
N ASP A 27 -16.60 6.74 -17.12
CA ASP A 27 -17.49 7.80 -17.58
C ASP A 27 -16.85 8.53 -18.77
N SER A 28 -17.62 8.67 -19.85
CA SER A 28 -17.18 9.04 -21.20
C SER A 28 -16.87 10.53 -21.37
N SER A 29 -16.28 11.17 -20.36
CA SER A 29 -15.95 12.61 -20.39
C SER A 29 -14.57 12.97 -19.85
N SER A 30 -13.66 12.01 -19.67
CA SER A 30 -12.39 12.27 -18.98
C SER A 30 -11.30 12.78 -19.94
N ARG A 31 -10.73 13.95 -19.59
CA ARG A 31 -9.44 14.40 -20.14
C ARG A 31 -8.41 13.28 -19.95
N PRO A 32 -7.47 13.09 -20.89
CA PRO A 32 -6.42 12.08 -20.73
C PRO A 32 -5.64 12.36 -19.44
N LEU A 33 -5.40 11.29 -18.66
CA LEU A 33 -4.60 11.36 -17.44
C LEU A 33 -3.23 11.95 -17.76
N ARG A 34 -2.76 12.86 -16.91
CA ARG A 34 -1.46 13.53 -17.12
C ARG A 34 -0.30 12.55 -16.97
N ILE A 35 -0.40 11.67 -15.97
CA ILE A 35 0.52 10.56 -15.75
C ILE A 35 -0.26 9.28 -16.02
N ARG A 36 0.09 8.58 -17.10
CA ARG A 36 -0.61 7.36 -17.55
C ARG A 36 0.01 6.10 -16.95
N THR A 37 1.32 6.10 -16.76
CA THR A 37 2.06 4.92 -16.30
C THR A 37 3.11 5.35 -15.28
N ILE A 38 3.34 4.51 -14.28
CA ILE A 38 4.50 4.62 -13.39
C ILE A 38 5.43 3.43 -13.58
N ARG A 39 6.73 3.69 -13.59
CA ARG A 39 7.76 2.67 -13.41
C ARG A 39 8.08 2.56 -11.92
N PHE A 40 7.77 1.42 -11.31
CA PHE A 40 8.00 1.15 -9.90
C PHE A 40 8.78 -0.17 -9.74
N GLY A 41 10.08 -0.07 -9.45
CA GLY A 41 10.99 -1.22 -9.51
C GLY A 41 11.02 -1.83 -10.92
N GLU A 42 10.70 -3.11 -11.03
CA GLU A 42 10.61 -3.82 -12.30
C GLU A 42 9.27 -3.64 -13.05
N TYR A 43 8.26 -3.07 -12.39
CA TYR A 43 6.89 -3.01 -12.90
C TYR A 43 6.60 -1.72 -13.64
N ASP A 44 5.88 -1.83 -14.76
CA ASP A 44 5.15 -0.72 -15.36
C ASP A 44 3.66 -0.84 -14.99
N ILE A 45 3.15 0.15 -14.27
CA ILE A 45 1.81 0.13 -13.65
C ILE A 45 0.98 1.25 -14.25
N GLN A 46 -0.19 0.90 -14.82
CA GLN A 46 -1.15 1.89 -15.32
C GLN A 46 -1.85 2.59 -14.16
N THR A 47 -1.92 3.92 -14.20
CA THR A 47 -2.61 4.73 -13.19
C THR A 47 -4.13 4.69 -13.43
N TRP A 48 -4.91 4.91 -12.37
CA TRP A 48 -6.37 4.90 -12.44
C TRP A 48 -6.96 6.30 -12.33
N TYR A 49 -6.29 7.19 -11.59
CA TYR A 49 -6.73 8.55 -11.32
C TYR A 49 -5.57 9.55 -11.45
N ASP A 50 -5.90 10.82 -11.69
CA ASP A 50 -4.91 11.89 -11.61
C ASP A 50 -4.47 12.11 -10.16
N ALA A 51 -3.17 12.42 -10.01
CA ALA A 51 -2.57 12.87 -8.77
C ALA A 51 -1.92 14.26 -8.96
N PRO A 52 -1.99 15.14 -7.96
CA PRO A 52 -1.53 16.52 -8.04
C PRO A 52 -0.02 16.62 -7.82
N PHE A 53 0.76 15.92 -8.64
CA PHE A 53 2.21 16.12 -8.70
C PHE A 53 2.52 17.57 -9.11
N PRO A 54 3.67 18.15 -8.66
CA PRO A 54 4.11 19.46 -9.11
C PRO A 54 4.14 19.53 -10.65
N GLU A 55 3.81 20.70 -11.21
CA GLU A 55 3.52 20.88 -12.64
C GLU A 55 4.60 20.30 -13.56
N GLU A 56 5.84 20.50 -13.16
CA GLU A 56 7.05 20.02 -13.78
C GLU A 56 7.16 18.47 -13.90
N TYR A 57 6.44 17.71 -13.08
CA TYR A 57 6.32 16.24 -13.13
C TYR A 57 4.96 15.78 -13.67
N ALA A 58 4.01 16.68 -13.87
CA ALA A 58 2.70 16.34 -14.38
C ALA A 58 2.69 16.24 -15.92
N ASN A 59 3.45 17.08 -16.61
CA ASN A 59 3.49 17.12 -18.07
C ASN A 59 4.73 16.40 -18.63
N ILE A 60 4.84 15.09 -18.35
CA ILE A 60 5.92 14.27 -18.91
C ILE A 60 5.51 13.82 -20.31
N SER A 61 6.35 14.09 -21.32
CA SER A 61 6.03 13.86 -22.73
C SER A 61 5.69 12.40 -23.07
N ASP A 62 6.32 11.43 -22.42
CA ASP A 62 6.01 10.00 -22.57
C ASP A 62 4.85 9.53 -21.66
N GLY A 63 4.40 10.37 -20.73
CA GLY A 63 3.37 10.06 -19.73
C GLY A 63 3.82 9.01 -18.69
N ARG A 64 5.13 8.75 -18.56
CA ARG A 64 5.71 7.76 -17.64
C ARG A 64 6.51 8.43 -16.52
N LEU A 65 6.04 8.28 -15.29
CA LEU A 65 6.75 8.74 -14.09
C LEU A 65 7.61 7.60 -13.51
N TRP A 66 8.84 7.89 -13.10
CA TRP A 66 9.76 6.90 -12.51
C TRP A 66 9.78 7.07 -11.00
N ILE A 67 9.49 6.01 -10.23
CA ILE A 67 9.40 6.07 -8.77
C ILE A 67 10.35 5.03 -8.17
N CYS A 68 11.20 5.47 -7.22
CA CYS A 68 12.06 4.57 -6.47
C CYS A 68 11.23 3.66 -5.56
N GLU A 69 11.45 2.35 -5.62
CA GLU A 69 10.68 1.36 -4.84
C GLU A 69 10.94 1.42 -3.33
N PHE A 70 12.05 2.04 -2.90
CA PHE A 70 12.43 2.15 -1.49
C PHE A 70 12.08 3.52 -0.89
N CYS A 71 12.56 4.62 -1.47
CA CYS A 71 12.35 5.97 -0.91
C CYS A 71 11.13 6.71 -1.48
N LEU A 72 10.45 6.12 -2.47
CA LEU A 72 9.28 6.67 -3.16
C LEU A 72 9.54 7.99 -3.91
N LYS A 73 10.81 8.41 -4.05
CA LYS A 73 11.14 9.59 -4.84
C LYS A 73 10.72 9.40 -6.29
N TYR A 74 9.96 10.34 -6.81
CA TYR A 74 9.53 10.40 -8.19
C TYR A 74 10.50 11.21 -9.06
N MET A 75 10.64 10.82 -10.32
CA MET A 75 11.63 11.31 -11.29
C MET A 75 11.03 11.31 -12.69
N ARG A 76 11.50 12.21 -13.57
CA ARG A 76 10.90 12.43 -14.89
C ARG A 76 11.44 11.53 -15.98
N SER A 77 12.58 10.89 -15.76
CA SER A 77 13.25 10.12 -16.81
C SER A 77 14.00 8.91 -16.28
N ARG A 78 14.21 7.94 -17.17
CA ARG A 78 15.04 6.76 -16.93
C ARG A 78 16.44 7.15 -16.45
N PHE A 79 17.03 8.18 -17.06
CA PHE A 79 18.38 8.64 -16.71
C PHE A 79 18.45 9.09 -15.24
N GLN A 80 17.47 9.86 -14.78
CA GLN A 80 17.39 10.28 -13.38
C GLN A 80 17.18 9.08 -12.45
N ALA A 81 16.33 8.13 -12.84
CA ALA A 81 16.07 6.91 -12.07
C ALA A 81 17.31 6.04 -11.90
N VAL A 82 18.08 5.81 -12.97
CA VAL A 82 19.34 5.06 -12.93
C VAL A 82 20.37 5.76 -12.04
N ARG A 83 20.56 7.08 -12.22
CA ARG A 83 21.48 7.87 -11.37
C ARG A 83 21.03 7.89 -9.91
N HIS A 84 19.74 7.86 -9.64
CA HIS A 84 19.22 7.78 -8.27
C HIS A 84 19.51 6.40 -7.66
N ALA A 85 19.28 5.31 -8.40
CA ALA A 85 19.53 3.95 -7.92
C ALA A 85 20.98 3.72 -7.48
N THR A 86 21.96 4.36 -8.13
CA THR A 86 23.38 4.25 -7.72
C THR A 86 23.73 5.01 -6.45
N LYS A 87 22.90 5.99 -6.04
CA LYS A 87 23.17 6.87 -4.88
C LYS A 87 22.22 6.64 -3.71
N CYS A 88 21.05 6.07 -3.96
CA CYS A 88 20.01 5.88 -2.97
C CYS A 88 20.46 4.83 -1.94
N LYS A 89 20.52 5.25 -0.67
CA LYS A 89 20.87 4.37 0.45
C LYS A 89 19.65 3.70 1.10
N ALA A 90 18.43 4.11 0.74
CA ALA A 90 17.22 3.54 1.31
C ALA A 90 17.03 2.10 0.82
N ARG A 91 16.74 1.18 1.74
CA ARG A 91 16.37 -0.22 1.48
C ARG A 91 15.13 -0.67 2.22
N HIS A 92 14.48 0.22 2.96
CA HIS A 92 13.22 0.00 3.66
C HIS A 92 12.53 1.35 3.92
N PRO A 93 11.24 1.36 4.29
CA PRO A 93 10.54 2.56 4.72
C PRO A 93 11.25 3.27 5.89
N PRO A 94 11.29 4.61 5.93
CA PRO A 94 11.97 5.35 7.00
C PRO A 94 11.08 5.40 8.25
N GLY A 95 11.18 4.39 9.12
CA GLY A 95 10.38 4.26 10.32
C GLY A 95 10.84 3.10 11.20
N ASP A 96 10.10 2.85 12.28
CA ASP A 96 10.38 1.74 13.18
C ASP A 96 9.76 0.47 12.56
N GLU A 97 10.53 -0.61 12.44
CA GLU A 97 9.99 -1.94 12.09
C GLU A 97 9.23 -2.47 13.32
N ILE A 98 7.90 -2.48 13.25
CA ILE A 98 7.05 -2.80 14.41
C ILE A 98 6.51 -4.23 14.37
N TYR A 99 6.71 -4.94 13.26
CA TYR A 99 6.32 -6.34 13.10
C TYR A 99 7.16 -6.99 11.99
N ARG A 100 7.58 -8.23 12.23
CA ARG A 100 8.36 -9.07 11.30
C ARG A 100 7.91 -10.53 11.45
N ASP A 101 7.51 -11.15 10.35
CA ASP A 101 7.28 -12.60 10.26
C ASP A 101 7.74 -13.11 8.88
N GLY A 102 8.76 -13.98 8.87
CA GLY A 102 9.41 -14.43 7.64
C GLY A 102 9.85 -13.25 6.75
N SER A 103 9.39 -13.24 5.51
CA SER A 103 9.64 -12.17 4.55
C SER A 103 8.73 -10.96 4.71
N VAL A 104 7.75 -10.96 5.63
CA VAL A 104 6.82 -9.85 5.80
C VAL A 104 7.30 -8.92 6.91
N SER A 105 7.39 -7.62 6.60
CA SER A 105 7.71 -6.57 7.58
C SER A 105 6.71 -5.43 7.50
N ILE A 106 6.36 -4.86 8.66
CA ILE A 106 5.49 -3.69 8.78
C ILE A 106 6.23 -2.58 9.51
N PHE A 107 6.32 -1.43 8.86
CA PHE A 107 7.00 -0.24 9.37
C PHE A 107 5.99 0.81 9.79
N GLU A 108 6.16 1.37 10.99
CA GLU A 108 5.46 2.58 11.42
C GLU A 108 6.27 3.81 11.05
N VAL A 109 5.71 4.64 10.17
CA VAL A 109 6.32 5.86 9.67
C VAL A 109 5.51 7.07 10.16
N ASP A 110 6.14 7.92 10.96
CA ASP A 110 5.55 9.19 11.41
C ASP A 110 5.64 10.25 10.31
N GLY A 111 4.49 10.78 9.88
CA GLY A 111 4.39 11.82 8.86
C GLY A 111 5.07 13.14 9.24
N ARG A 112 5.13 13.48 10.53
CA ARG A 112 5.85 14.67 11.03
C ARG A 112 7.37 14.50 10.91
N ARG A 113 7.88 13.30 11.19
CA ARG A 113 9.33 13.00 11.14
C ARG A 113 9.82 12.74 9.72
N ASN A 114 8.98 12.14 8.87
CA ASN A 114 9.34 11.67 7.53
C ASN A 114 8.46 12.30 6.44
N LYS A 115 8.33 13.64 6.46
CA LYS A 115 7.40 14.40 5.60
C LYS A 115 7.51 14.03 4.12
N ILE A 116 8.71 14.07 3.55
CA ILE A 116 8.94 13.83 2.12
C ILE A 116 8.51 12.42 1.71
N TYR A 117 8.87 11.41 2.49
CA TYR A 117 8.47 10.02 2.19
C TYR A 117 6.94 9.87 2.23
N CYS A 118 6.29 10.45 3.23
CA CYS A 118 4.84 10.35 3.40
C CYS A 118 4.08 11.13 2.32
N GLN A 119 4.58 12.30 1.90
CA GLN A 119 4.02 13.05 0.77
C GLN A 119 4.15 12.25 -0.54
N ASN A 120 5.31 11.66 -0.79
CA ASN A 120 5.52 10.79 -1.95
C ASN A 120 4.57 9.59 -1.94
N LEU A 121 4.38 8.95 -0.76
CA LEU A 121 3.43 7.85 -0.59
C LEU A 121 1.99 8.28 -0.84
N CYS A 122 1.60 9.47 -0.38
CA CYS A 122 0.28 10.03 -0.64
C CYS A 122 0.03 10.34 -2.12
N LEU A 123 1.04 10.86 -2.83
CA LEU A 123 0.96 11.09 -4.27
C LEU A 123 0.88 9.76 -5.04
N LEU A 124 1.68 8.76 -4.64
CA LEU A 124 1.62 7.40 -5.17
C LEU A 124 0.20 6.81 -5.00
N SER A 125 -0.37 6.93 -3.81
CA SER A 125 -1.68 6.35 -3.53
C SER A 125 -2.82 7.09 -4.19
N LYS A 126 -2.74 8.41 -4.38
CA LYS A 126 -3.75 9.19 -5.10
C LYS A 126 -3.94 8.71 -6.55
N MET A 127 -2.92 8.14 -7.19
CA MET A 127 -3.06 7.55 -8.53
C MET A 127 -3.95 6.30 -8.58
N PHE A 128 -4.24 5.69 -7.43
CA PHE A 128 -5.04 4.46 -7.30
C PHE A 128 -6.23 4.62 -6.34
N LEU A 129 -6.43 5.81 -5.79
CA LEU A 129 -7.53 6.16 -4.89
C LEU A 129 -8.25 7.40 -5.43
N ASP A 130 -9.55 7.26 -5.68
CA ASP A 130 -10.39 8.33 -6.22
C ASP A 130 -10.51 9.50 -5.23
N HIS A 131 -11.00 9.21 -4.02
CA HIS A 131 -11.34 10.19 -3.00
C HIS A 131 -10.23 10.38 -1.95
N LYS A 132 -9.05 10.82 -2.37
CA LYS A 132 -7.98 11.24 -1.44
C LYS A 132 -7.76 12.76 -1.52
N SER A 133 -8.11 13.47 -0.45
CA SER A 133 -8.04 14.93 -0.35
C SER A 133 -6.75 15.45 0.27
N LEU A 134 -6.14 14.70 1.19
CA LEU A 134 -4.93 15.10 1.91
C LEU A 134 -3.70 14.35 1.39
N PHE A 135 -2.75 15.09 0.81
CA PHE A 135 -1.50 14.55 0.27
C PHE A 135 -0.24 15.36 0.65
N TYR A 136 -0.37 16.64 1.01
CA TYR A 136 0.76 17.45 1.49
C TYR A 136 0.81 17.60 3.01
N ASP A 137 -0.36 17.70 3.66
CA ASP A 137 -0.46 17.74 5.12
C ASP A 137 -0.45 16.33 5.70
N VAL A 138 0.75 15.82 5.96
CA VAL A 138 1.00 14.45 6.42
C VAL A 138 1.31 14.36 7.91
N GLU A 139 1.57 15.50 8.57
CA GLU A 139 2.00 15.54 9.97
C GLU A 139 1.01 14.95 10.97
N PRO A 140 -0.32 15.09 10.77
CA PRO A 140 -1.33 14.49 11.64
C PRO A 140 -1.40 12.96 11.55
N PHE A 141 -0.71 12.32 10.60
CA PHE A 141 -0.88 10.91 10.29
C PHE A 141 0.32 10.04 10.68
N LEU A 142 0.02 8.79 10.99
CA LEU A 142 0.95 7.68 10.97
C LEU A 142 0.66 6.79 9.77
N PHE A 143 1.71 6.23 9.18
CA PHE A 143 1.65 5.37 8.01
C PHE A 143 2.19 4.00 8.40
N TYR A 144 1.41 2.95 8.21
CA TYR A 144 1.81 1.57 8.44
C TYR A 144 2.07 0.92 7.09
N VAL A 145 3.35 0.76 6.76
CA VAL A 145 3.81 0.30 5.45
C VAL A 145 4.15 -1.17 5.52
N ILE A 146 3.40 -2.00 4.78
CA ILE A 146 3.70 -3.43 4.63
C ILE A 146 4.69 -3.60 3.47
N THR A 147 5.66 -4.47 3.71
CA THR A 147 6.73 -4.78 2.77
C THR A 147 6.97 -6.28 2.69
N GLU A 148 7.50 -6.71 1.56
CA GLU A 148 8.07 -8.03 1.35
C GLU A 148 9.60 -7.87 1.29
N VAL A 149 10.31 -8.58 2.16
CA VAL A 149 11.75 -8.44 2.37
C VAL A 149 12.49 -9.55 1.66
N ASP A 150 13.53 -9.14 0.94
CA ASP A 150 14.49 -10.00 0.25
C ASP A 150 15.93 -9.56 0.56
N ASP A 151 16.90 -10.17 -0.11
CA ASP A 151 18.33 -9.91 0.06
C ASP A 151 18.74 -8.45 -0.25
N VAL A 152 17.93 -7.73 -1.03
CA VAL A 152 18.19 -6.32 -1.40
C VAL A 152 17.57 -5.39 -0.36
N GLY A 153 16.35 -5.67 0.08
CA GLY A 153 15.66 -4.86 1.09
C GLY A 153 14.17 -5.16 1.22
N ALA A 154 13.47 -4.25 1.90
CA ALA A 154 12.04 -4.31 2.13
C ALA A 154 11.28 -3.59 1.00
N ARG A 155 10.72 -4.37 0.07
CA ARG A 155 9.97 -3.88 -1.09
C ARG A 155 8.55 -3.52 -0.71
N PHE A 156 8.11 -2.32 -1.12
CA PHE A 156 6.77 -1.82 -0.84
C PHE A 156 5.67 -2.72 -1.42
N VAL A 157 4.71 -3.10 -0.58
CA VAL A 157 3.51 -3.87 -1.00
C VAL A 157 2.26 -3.01 -0.93
N GLY A 158 2.09 -2.27 0.17
CA GLY A 158 0.91 -1.47 0.44
C GLY A 158 1.03 -0.76 1.77
N TYR A 159 0.03 0.05 2.10
CA TYR A 159 -0.02 0.75 3.37
C TYR A 159 -1.44 1.05 3.81
N PHE A 160 -1.59 1.41 5.08
CA PHE A 160 -2.69 2.27 5.51
C PHE A 160 -2.18 3.45 6.33
N SER A 161 -2.89 4.58 6.28
CA SER A 161 -2.66 5.72 7.16
C SER A 161 -3.70 5.78 8.26
N LYS A 162 -3.33 6.39 9.39
CA LYS A 162 -4.17 6.57 10.57
C LYS A 162 -3.89 7.93 11.19
N GLU A 163 -4.92 8.72 11.45
CA GLU A 163 -4.77 9.95 12.22
C GLU A 163 -4.24 9.64 13.63
N LYS A 164 -3.31 10.45 14.10
CA LYS A 164 -2.81 10.38 15.47
C LYS A 164 -3.93 10.64 16.47
N HIS A 165 -4.82 11.58 16.14
CA HIS A 165 -5.99 11.94 16.93
C HIS A 165 -7.20 11.99 15.98
N SER A 166 -8.08 11.00 16.06
CA SER A 166 -9.29 10.94 15.24
C SER A 166 -10.52 11.20 16.10
N PRO A 167 -11.28 12.30 15.89
CA PRO A 167 -12.50 12.58 16.67
C PRO A 167 -13.60 11.51 16.53
N LYS A 168 -13.54 10.70 15.47
CA LYS A 168 -14.50 9.64 15.14
C LYS A 168 -13.95 8.24 15.40
N ASP A 169 -12.80 8.13 16.07
CA ASP A 169 -12.10 6.88 16.36
C ASP A 169 -11.85 6.00 15.12
N TYR A 170 -11.61 6.63 13.97
CA TYR A 170 -11.22 5.87 12.78
C TYR A 170 -9.85 5.24 12.98
N ASN A 171 -9.75 3.93 12.73
CA ASN A 171 -8.48 3.21 12.83
C ASN A 171 -7.71 3.16 11.50
N VAL A 172 -8.38 3.57 10.40
CA VAL A 172 -7.83 3.68 9.05
C VAL A 172 -8.40 4.93 8.38
N SER A 173 -7.55 5.78 7.84
CA SER A 173 -7.93 6.95 7.01
C SER A 173 -7.84 6.64 5.51
N CYS A 174 -6.72 6.02 5.08
CA CYS A 174 -6.55 5.54 3.71
C CYS A 174 -5.93 4.15 3.76
N ILE A 175 -6.28 3.27 2.82
CA ILE A 175 -5.70 1.94 2.67
C ILE A 175 -5.49 1.64 1.19
N MET A 176 -4.31 1.16 0.82
CA MET A 176 -3.97 0.85 -0.56
C MET A 176 -2.97 -0.30 -0.62
N THR A 177 -3.27 -1.29 -1.46
CA THR A 177 -2.32 -2.30 -1.92
C THR A 177 -1.92 -1.95 -3.35
N LEU A 178 -0.62 -1.95 -3.65
CA LEU A 178 -0.09 -1.65 -4.97
C LEU A 178 -0.77 -2.57 -6.01
N PRO A 179 -1.23 -2.07 -7.18
CA PRO A 179 -2.03 -2.85 -8.12
C PRO A 179 -1.41 -4.20 -8.50
N VAL A 180 -0.11 -4.24 -8.78
CA VAL A 180 0.64 -5.47 -9.13
C VAL A 180 0.76 -6.49 -7.98
N ARG A 181 0.44 -6.08 -6.75
CA ARG A 181 0.40 -6.93 -5.56
C ARG A 181 -1.04 -7.27 -5.13
N GLN A 182 -2.09 -6.78 -5.81
CA GLN A 182 -3.47 -7.07 -5.41
C GLN A 182 -3.86 -8.55 -5.60
N ARG A 183 -4.98 -8.97 -4.98
CA ARG A 183 -5.54 -10.33 -5.06
C ARG A 183 -4.63 -11.46 -4.51
N ARG A 184 -3.64 -11.12 -3.68
CA ARG A 184 -2.73 -12.07 -3.00
C ARG A 184 -2.89 -12.10 -1.47
N GLY A 185 -3.99 -11.58 -0.93
CA GLY A 185 -4.26 -11.55 0.51
C GLY A 185 -3.71 -10.32 1.27
N TRP A 186 -2.85 -9.50 0.65
CA TRP A 186 -2.26 -8.32 1.29
C TRP A 186 -3.27 -7.29 1.80
N GLY A 187 -4.39 -7.11 1.09
CA GLY A 187 -5.47 -6.22 1.53
C GLY A 187 -6.09 -6.68 2.86
N ASN A 188 -6.30 -8.00 3.01
CA ASN A 188 -6.80 -8.56 4.27
C ASN A 188 -5.77 -8.40 5.39
N LEU A 189 -4.47 -8.61 5.10
CA LEU A 189 -3.41 -8.42 6.09
C LEU A 189 -3.32 -6.97 6.59
N LEU A 190 -3.49 -5.98 5.70
CA LEU A 190 -3.57 -4.57 6.09
C LEU A 190 -4.77 -4.28 7.01
N ILE A 191 -5.93 -4.87 6.72
CA ILE A 191 -7.14 -4.73 7.55
C ILE A 191 -6.96 -5.43 8.90
N ASP A 192 -6.43 -6.66 8.91
CA ASP A 192 -6.13 -7.40 10.13
C ASP A 192 -5.20 -6.58 11.05
N PHE A 193 -4.13 -6.03 10.47
CA PHE A 193 -3.15 -5.27 11.24
C PHE A 193 -3.76 -3.99 11.82
N SER A 194 -4.66 -3.30 11.10
CA SER A 194 -5.33 -2.11 11.63
C SER A 194 -6.23 -2.41 12.83
N TYR A 195 -6.96 -3.53 12.81
CA TYR A 195 -7.76 -4.00 13.95
C TYR A 195 -6.89 -4.49 15.10
N LEU A 196 -5.76 -5.13 14.78
CA LEU A 196 -4.80 -5.60 15.78
C LEU A 196 -4.19 -4.43 16.57
N LEU A 197 -3.87 -3.32 15.91
CA LEU A 197 -3.48 -2.08 16.58
C LEU A 197 -4.59 -1.55 17.48
N SER A 198 -5.84 -1.47 16.99
CA SER A 198 -7.00 -1.04 17.79
C SER A 198 -7.15 -1.88 19.07
N LYS A 199 -6.99 -3.22 18.96
CA LYS A 199 -7.02 -4.13 20.11
C LYS A 199 -5.89 -3.84 21.09
N LYS A 200 -4.67 -3.65 20.60
CA LYS A 200 -3.50 -3.33 21.45
C LYS A 200 -3.67 -2.00 22.19
N GLU A 201 -4.30 -1.03 21.53
CA GLU A 201 -4.66 0.28 22.08
C GLU A 201 -5.93 0.25 22.96
N ARG A 202 -6.57 -0.92 23.12
CA ARG A 202 -7.82 -1.13 23.88
C ARG A 202 -8.96 -0.21 23.42
N ARG A 203 -9.04 0.06 22.11
CA ARG A 203 -10.12 0.84 21.49
C ARG A 203 -10.83 0.08 20.39
N VAL A 204 -12.06 0.47 20.13
CA VAL A 204 -12.77 0.07 18.90
C VAL A 204 -12.31 0.96 17.74
N GLY A 205 -12.56 0.51 16.52
CA GLY A 205 -12.19 1.26 15.33
C GLY A 205 -12.95 0.79 14.10
N SER A 206 -13.07 1.69 13.14
CA SER A 206 -13.67 1.45 11.83
C SER A 206 -12.91 2.28 10.80
N PRO A 207 -12.89 1.88 9.51
CA PRO A 207 -12.33 2.75 8.49
C PRO A 207 -13.14 4.04 8.31
N GLU A 208 -12.44 5.09 7.89
CA GLU A 208 -13.03 6.34 7.44
C GLU A 208 -14.00 6.11 6.27
N LYS A 209 -15.04 6.95 6.20
CA LYS A 209 -16.09 6.90 5.18
C LYS A 209 -16.08 8.21 4.37
N PRO A 210 -16.39 8.17 3.06
CA PRO A 210 -16.79 6.99 2.29
C PRO A 210 -15.62 6.08 1.89
N LEU A 211 -15.87 4.77 1.84
CA LEU A 211 -14.92 3.79 1.28
C LEU A 211 -15.01 3.78 -0.25
N SER A 212 -13.90 3.48 -0.93
CA SER A 212 -13.93 3.12 -2.36
C SER A 212 -14.70 1.81 -2.57
N SER A 213 -15.19 1.54 -3.79
CA SER A 213 -15.91 0.29 -4.10
C SER A 213 -15.09 -0.96 -3.76
N LEU A 214 -13.79 -0.95 -4.07
CA LEU A 214 -12.87 -2.03 -3.73
C LEU A 214 -12.63 -2.13 -2.22
N GLY A 215 -12.51 -0.99 -1.53
CA GLY A 215 -12.39 -0.94 -0.08
C GLY A 215 -13.62 -1.51 0.62
N ALA A 216 -14.81 -1.09 0.21
CA ALA A 216 -16.08 -1.58 0.75
C ALA A 216 -16.24 -3.10 0.57
N LEU A 217 -15.90 -3.63 -0.61
CA LEU A 217 -15.91 -5.07 -0.86
C LEU A 217 -14.92 -5.81 0.04
N SER A 218 -13.70 -5.28 0.19
CA SER A 218 -12.65 -5.89 1.03
C SER A 218 -13.05 -5.94 2.51
N TYR A 219 -13.54 -4.83 3.07
CA TYR A 219 -14.02 -4.78 4.44
C TYR A 219 -15.25 -5.67 4.68
N ARG A 220 -16.20 -5.71 3.74
CA ARG A 220 -17.35 -6.62 3.83
C ARG A 220 -16.90 -8.07 3.91
N ASN A 221 -16.04 -8.50 2.98
CA ASN A 221 -15.52 -9.87 2.97
C ASN A 221 -14.73 -10.19 4.25
N TYR A 222 -13.89 -9.25 4.70
CA TYR A 222 -13.14 -9.38 5.95
C TYR A 222 -14.08 -9.61 7.15
N TRP A 223 -15.07 -8.75 7.34
CA TRP A 223 -16.01 -8.86 8.47
C TRP A 223 -16.85 -10.13 8.37
N THR A 224 -17.31 -10.52 7.18
CA THR A 224 -18.03 -11.77 6.98
C THR A 224 -17.17 -12.96 7.42
N LEU A 225 -15.90 -13.04 7.01
CA LEU A 225 -15.01 -14.12 7.42
C LEU A 225 -14.75 -14.09 8.94
N ALA A 226 -14.58 -12.92 9.54
CA ALA A 226 -14.33 -12.79 10.98
C ALA A 226 -15.51 -13.28 11.81
N ILE A 227 -16.73 -12.91 11.40
CA ILE A 227 -17.96 -13.38 12.04
C ILE A 227 -18.11 -14.89 11.85
N MET A 228 -17.89 -15.42 10.65
CA MET A 228 -17.97 -16.86 10.40
C MET A 228 -16.97 -17.66 11.24
N GLN A 229 -15.73 -17.18 11.38
CA GLN A 229 -14.72 -17.80 12.23
C GLN A 229 -15.12 -17.77 13.71
N TYR A 230 -15.68 -16.66 14.18
CA TYR A 230 -16.20 -16.57 15.54
C TYR A 230 -17.32 -17.59 15.78
N LEU A 231 -18.31 -17.63 14.88
CA LEU A 231 -19.48 -18.51 15.00
C LEU A 231 -19.11 -20.00 15.04
N ARG A 232 -18.01 -20.40 14.39
CA ARG A 232 -17.52 -21.79 14.46
C ARG A 232 -17.13 -22.26 15.86
N THR A 233 -16.75 -21.34 16.73
CA THR A 233 -16.33 -21.64 18.11
C THR A 233 -17.22 -20.95 19.14
N ALA A 234 -18.33 -20.36 18.70
CA ALA A 234 -19.22 -19.62 19.56
C ALA A 234 -20.11 -20.58 20.37
N PRO A 235 -20.54 -20.18 21.58
CA PRO A 235 -21.57 -20.89 22.32
C PRO A 235 -22.92 -20.82 21.56
N ASP A 236 -23.84 -21.73 21.89
CA ASP A 236 -25.15 -21.88 21.22
C ASP A 236 -25.99 -20.59 21.15
N ASN A 237 -25.76 -19.64 22.06
CA ASN A 237 -26.40 -18.33 22.06
C ASN A 237 -25.35 -17.19 21.99
N PRO A 238 -24.81 -16.89 20.80
CA PRO A 238 -23.75 -15.91 20.63
C PRO A 238 -24.24 -14.49 20.89
N ARG A 239 -23.57 -13.77 21.80
CA ARG A 239 -23.84 -12.35 22.06
C ARG A 239 -23.01 -11.44 21.17
N LEU A 240 -23.55 -10.26 20.85
CA LEU A 240 -22.86 -9.20 20.09
C LEU A 240 -21.58 -8.72 20.80
N GLU A 241 -21.54 -8.72 22.13
CA GLU A 241 -20.33 -8.38 22.89
C GLU A 241 -19.19 -9.38 22.66
N GLY A 242 -19.52 -10.67 22.50
CA GLY A 242 -18.55 -11.70 22.17
C GLY A 242 -17.95 -11.53 20.77
N MET A 243 -18.75 -11.03 19.82
CA MET A 243 -18.29 -10.69 18.47
C MET A 243 -17.32 -9.51 18.46
N ARG A 244 -17.53 -8.49 19.31
CA ARG A 244 -16.61 -7.33 19.42
C ARG A 244 -15.19 -7.74 19.83
N SER A 245 -15.07 -8.78 20.65
CA SER A 245 -13.76 -9.30 21.09
C SER A 245 -13.05 -10.16 20.03
N CYS A 246 -13.78 -10.60 19.00
CA CYS A 246 -13.33 -11.58 18.00
C CYS A 246 -13.11 -11.00 16.59
N LEU A 247 -13.17 -9.67 16.39
CA LEU A 247 -12.94 -9.02 15.08
C LEU A 247 -11.50 -9.12 14.55
N LEU A 248 -10.62 -9.84 15.25
CA LEU A 248 -9.40 -10.36 14.64
C LEU A 248 -9.76 -11.68 13.98
N LEU A 249 -9.61 -11.77 12.66
CA LEU A 249 -9.39 -13.10 12.09
C LEU A 249 -8.24 -13.70 12.90
N ARG A 250 -8.37 -14.96 13.34
CA ARG A 250 -7.19 -15.73 13.74
C ARG A 250 -6.40 -15.95 12.46
N ASN A 251 -5.73 -14.90 12.00
CA ASN A 251 -4.88 -14.96 10.85
C ASN A 251 -3.58 -15.62 11.34
N PRO A 252 -3.27 -16.86 10.93
CA PRO A 252 -2.09 -17.58 11.42
C PRO A 252 -0.77 -16.85 11.12
N ILE A 253 -0.82 -15.82 10.27
CA ILE A 253 0.31 -14.97 9.89
C ILE A 253 0.64 -13.96 11.01
N LEU A 254 -0.35 -13.27 11.59
CA LEU A 254 -0.06 -12.21 12.57
C LEU A 254 0.06 -12.78 13.98
N ASN A 255 1.28 -12.83 14.53
CA ASN A 255 1.51 -13.07 15.95
C ASN A 255 1.45 -11.74 16.74
N PRO A 256 0.42 -11.52 17.58
CA PRO A 256 0.27 -10.27 18.34
C PRO A 256 1.44 -9.97 19.28
N ALA A 257 2.17 -11.00 19.73
CA ALA A 257 3.31 -10.84 20.64
C ALA A 257 4.52 -10.15 19.97
N GLN A 258 4.61 -10.18 18.63
CA GLN A 258 5.72 -9.58 17.89
C GLN A 258 5.51 -8.10 17.60
N ILE A 259 4.33 -7.53 17.93
CA ILE A 259 4.08 -6.11 17.68
C ILE A 259 4.83 -5.27 18.70
N SER A 260 5.82 -4.51 18.25
CA SER A 260 6.51 -3.50 19.06
C SER A 260 5.97 -2.11 18.70
N VAL A 261 5.01 -1.61 19.47
CA VAL A 261 4.48 -0.25 19.31
C VAL A 261 4.77 0.48 20.60
N ARG A 262 5.44 1.63 20.51
CA ARG A 262 5.76 2.45 21.69
C ARG A 262 4.46 2.94 22.34
N PRO A 263 4.40 3.02 23.69
CA PRO A 263 3.29 3.68 24.38
C PRO A 263 3.17 5.11 23.87
N ARG A 264 1.97 5.50 23.42
CA ARG A 264 1.67 6.85 22.98
C ARG A 264 1.17 7.60 24.21
N LEU A 265 2.05 8.39 24.81
CA LEU A 265 1.68 9.39 25.83
C LEU A 265 0.99 10.57 25.14
#